data_AF-A0A2K8P5V0-F1
#
_entry.id   AF-A0A2K8P5V0-F1
#
_cell.length_a   1.000
_cell.length_b   1.000
_cell.length_c   1.000
_cell.angle_alpha   90.00
_cell.angle_beta   90.00
_cell.angle_gamma   90.00
#
_symmetry.space_group_name_H-M   'P 1'
#
loop_
_entity.id
_entity.type
_entity.pdbx_description
1 polymer ?
#
loop_
_entity_poly.entity_id
_entity_poly.type
_entity_poly.pdbx_seq_one_letter_code
_entity_poly.pdbx_strand_id
1 'polypeptide(L)'
;MNKKYKIWNYKYDFAEINFKNWKEVFSDTFRLNIRKVALLSMLFAFEILMTIISKIIMGIAIPMIVGVYTIEISFFVILIIYLCSNYLYASILSISAIWFRLLLGSEPIGLLSMMISDMVFLTIFAIVLFFLKKLILLRFEFKNQIRVFAYLICVAGFISMLVSGFISMLCNDSFIFNMYYLSDNDSGYWNMLLWVGFGVTLAKYVINIILFISTIKILFILIKQSRA
;
A
#
# COMPACT_ATOMS: atom_id res chain seq x y z
N MET A 1 16.75 5.71 -30.88
CA MET A 1 15.74 5.45 -29.81
C MET A 1 15.13 4.07 -29.99
N ASN A 2 15.51 3.09 -29.16
CA ASN A 2 14.95 1.74 -29.27
C ASN A 2 13.55 1.75 -28.65
N LYS A 3 12.50 1.48 -29.44
CA LYS A 3 11.08 1.41 -29.03
C LYS A 3 10.77 0.22 -28.09
N LYS A 4 11.71 -0.16 -27.21
CA LYS A 4 11.72 -1.45 -26.48
C LYS A 4 10.92 -1.47 -25.17
N TYR A 5 10.41 -0.34 -24.67
CA TYR A 5 9.67 -0.28 -23.41
C TYR A 5 8.19 0.15 -23.60
N LYS A 6 7.44 -0.60 -24.42
CA LYS A 6 6.03 -0.26 -24.74
C LYS A 6 5.11 -0.11 -23.52
N ILE A 7 5.42 -0.73 -22.38
CA ILE A 7 4.59 -0.66 -21.17
C ILE A 7 4.88 0.61 -20.34
N TRP A 8 6.13 1.07 -20.32
CA TRP A 8 6.59 2.18 -19.47
C TRP A 8 6.83 3.49 -20.22
N ASN A 9 6.52 3.55 -21.51
CA ASN A 9 6.55 4.82 -22.26
C ASN A 9 5.56 5.88 -21.72
N TYR A 10 4.59 5.47 -20.90
CA TYR A 10 3.57 6.35 -20.35
C TYR A 10 3.90 6.79 -18.92
N LYS A 11 4.58 5.96 -18.12
CA LYS A 11 5.09 6.14 -16.75
C LYS A 11 6.52 6.67 -16.60
N TYR A 12 6.83 7.88 -16.13
CA TYR A 12 8.20 8.13 -15.63
C TYR A 12 8.28 7.69 -14.16
N ASP A 13 9.18 6.76 -13.85
CA ASP A 13 9.48 6.32 -12.49
C ASP A 13 10.93 6.73 -12.15
N PHE A 14 11.21 7.01 -10.88
CA PHE A 14 12.58 7.28 -10.43
C PHE A 14 13.53 6.11 -10.75
N ALA A 15 13.01 4.89 -10.91
CA ALA A 15 13.79 3.75 -11.38
C ALA A 15 14.41 3.97 -12.78
N GLU A 16 13.88 4.90 -13.58
CA GLU A 16 14.31 5.20 -14.94
C GLU A 16 15.26 6.40 -15.06
N ILE A 17 15.68 7.00 -13.93
CA ILE A 17 16.55 8.19 -13.88
C ILE A 17 17.84 8.03 -14.70
N ASN A 18 18.38 6.82 -14.85
CA ASN A 18 19.59 6.56 -15.64
C ASN A 18 19.34 6.49 -17.15
N PHE A 19 18.08 6.36 -17.58
CA PHE A 19 17.69 6.22 -18.98
C PHE A 19 17.05 7.49 -19.55
N LYS A 20 16.70 8.47 -18.72
CA LYS A 20 15.99 9.70 -19.09
C LYS A 20 16.51 10.92 -18.31
N ASN A 21 16.22 12.14 -18.78
CA ASN A 21 16.75 13.36 -18.17
C ASN A 21 16.13 13.57 -16.76
N TRP A 22 16.97 13.81 -15.75
CA TRP A 22 16.54 13.91 -14.34
C TRP A 22 15.50 15.01 -14.12
N LYS A 23 15.64 16.13 -14.85
CA LYS A 23 14.67 17.24 -14.80
C LYS A 23 13.28 16.82 -15.28
N GLU A 24 13.20 15.99 -16.31
CA GLU A 24 11.93 15.49 -16.84
C GLU A 24 11.26 14.51 -15.88
N VAL A 25 12.04 13.60 -15.26
CA VAL A 25 11.55 12.65 -14.25
C VAL A 25 11.00 13.40 -13.03
N PHE A 26 11.73 14.41 -12.54
CA PHE A 26 11.30 15.20 -11.39
C PHE A 26 10.05 16.03 -11.71
N SER A 27 10.02 16.68 -12.87
CA SER A 27 8.85 17.42 -13.35
C SER A 27 7.63 16.51 -13.49
N ASP A 28 7.74 15.32 -14.12
CA ASP A 28 6.58 14.42 -14.26
C ASP A 28 6.09 13.85 -12.90
N THR A 29 7.03 13.62 -11.98
CA THR A 29 6.73 13.12 -10.63
C THR A 29 5.91 14.15 -9.85
N PHE A 30 6.35 15.41 -9.81
CA PHE A 30 5.77 16.43 -8.94
C PHE A 30 4.71 17.30 -9.61
N ARG A 31 4.71 17.44 -10.94
CA ARG A 31 3.72 18.28 -11.63
C ARG A 31 2.31 17.76 -11.38
N LEU A 32 1.46 18.66 -10.88
CA LEU A 32 0.03 18.46 -10.74
C LEU A 32 -0.66 19.14 -11.92
N ASN A 33 -1.26 18.35 -12.80
CA ASN A 33 -2.19 18.84 -13.81
C ASN A 33 -3.62 18.48 -13.38
N ILE A 34 -4.60 19.15 -13.98
CA ILE A 34 -6.04 18.97 -13.66
C ILE A 34 -6.43 17.48 -13.78
N ARG A 35 -5.93 16.78 -14.81
CA ARG A 35 -6.20 15.35 -15.02
C ARG A 35 -5.68 14.48 -13.86
N LYS A 36 -4.47 14.74 -13.36
CA LYS A 36 -3.86 14.00 -12.23
C LYS A 36 -4.57 14.30 -10.92
N VAL A 37 -4.96 15.56 -10.69
CA VAL A 37 -5.78 15.94 -9.52
C VAL A 37 -7.13 15.23 -9.56
N ALA A 38 -7.81 15.21 -10.71
CA ALA A 38 -9.08 14.51 -10.89
C ALA A 38 -8.93 13.00 -10.65
N LEU A 39 -7.89 12.37 -11.22
CA LEU A 39 -7.61 10.95 -11.01
C LEU A 39 -7.33 10.63 -9.53
N LEU A 40 -6.48 11.40 -8.86
CA LEU A 40 -6.15 11.21 -7.45
C LEU A 40 -7.39 11.41 -6.56
N SER A 41 -8.22 12.40 -6.86
CA SER A 41 -9.47 12.64 -6.12
C SER A 41 -10.46 11.50 -6.30
N MET A 42 -10.59 10.95 -7.52
CA MET A 42 -11.43 9.80 -7.81
C MET A 42 -10.94 8.54 -7.08
N LEU A 43 -9.63 8.28 -7.10
CA LEU A 43 -9.04 7.14 -6.39
C LEU A 43 -9.15 7.30 -4.86
N PHE A 44 -9.04 8.53 -4.34
CA PHE A 44 -9.27 8.80 -2.93
C PHE A 44 -10.73 8.57 -2.53
N ALA A 45 -11.69 9.04 -3.33
CA ALA A 45 -13.10 8.75 -3.11
C ALA A 45 -13.38 7.24 -3.16
N PHE A 46 -12.74 6.52 -4.08
CA PHE A 46 -12.82 5.06 -4.15
C PHE A 46 -12.22 4.39 -2.90
N GLU A 47 -11.11 4.90 -2.36
CA GLU A 47 -10.53 4.40 -1.11
C GLU A 47 -11.47 4.58 0.09
N ILE A 48 -12.12 5.74 0.20
CA ILE A 48 -13.11 6.00 1.25
C ILE A 48 -14.32 5.07 1.07
N LEU A 49 -14.80 4.87 -0.17
CA LEU A 49 -15.89 3.95 -0.45
C LEU A 49 -15.53 2.50 -0.09
N MET A 50 -14.32 2.04 -0.46
CA MET A 50 -13.82 0.72 -0.07
C MET A 50 -13.62 0.58 1.43
N THR A 51 -13.24 1.65 2.12
CA THR A 51 -13.17 1.69 3.59
C THR A 51 -14.55 1.48 4.21
N ILE A 52 -15.58 2.17 3.72
CA ILE A 52 -16.96 2.03 4.22
C ILE A 52 -17.45 0.60 3.96
N ILE A 53 -17.26 0.08 2.75
CA ILE A 53 -17.62 -1.30 2.39
C ILE A 53 -16.89 -2.29 3.30
N SER A 54 -15.57 -2.11 3.51
CA SER A 54 -14.79 -2.96 4.39
C SER A 54 -15.34 -2.93 5.82
N LYS A 55 -15.70 -1.76 6.34
CA LYS A 55 -16.26 -1.62 7.70
C LYS A 55 -17.62 -2.30 7.83
N ILE A 56 -18.50 -2.17 6.85
CA ILE A 56 -19.84 -2.79 6.86
C ILE A 56 -19.75 -4.31 6.68
N ILE A 57 -19.04 -4.77 5.64
CA ILE A 57 -18.95 -6.20 5.32
C ILE A 57 -18.16 -6.94 6.40
N MET A 58 -16.99 -6.44 6.79
CA MET A 58 -16.18 -7.13 7.81
C MET A 58 -16.77 -6.96 9.22
N GLY A 59 -17.44 -5.84 9.53
CA GLY A 59 -18.13 -5.67 10.80
C GLY A 59 -19.31 -6.62 11.00
N ILE A 60 -19.92 -7.10 9.91
CA ILE A 60 -20.98 -8.11 9.93
C ILE A 60 -20.42 -9.55 9.82
N ALA A 61 -19.33 -9.75 9.06
CA ALA A 61 -18.82 -11.09 8.72
C ALA A 61 -17.68 -11.60 9.62
N ILE A 62 -16.88 -10.72 10.23
CA ILE A 62 -15.74 -11.08 11.08
C ILE A 62 -15.78 -10.21 12.33
N PRO A 63 -16.33 -10.68 13.46
CA PRO A 63 -16.24 -9.95 14.72
C PRO A 63 -14.77 -9.63 15.02
N MET A 64 -14.50 -8.45 15.58
CA MET A 64 -13.16 -7.97 15.92
C MET A 64 -12.30 -9.10 16.49
N ILE A 65 -11.15 -9.37 15.87
CA ILE A 65 -10.28 -10.47 16.29
C ILE A 65 -9.69 -10.09 17.65
N VAL A 66 -10.09 -10.82 18.69
CA VAL A 66 -9.76 -10.53 20.10
C VAL A 66 -10.26 -9.14 20.56
N GLY A 67 -11.27 -8.57 19.89
CA GLY A 67 -11.86 -7.27 20.27
C GLY A 67 -11.01 -6.03 19.95
N VAL A 68 -9.82 -6.20 19.34
CA VAL A 68 -8.86 -5.10 19.11
C VAL A 68 -8.43 -5.00 17.65
N TYR A 69 -8.36 -6.11 16.91
CA TYR A 69 -7.82 -6.12 15.55
C TYR A 69 -8.91 -6.20 14.48
N THR A 70 -8.75 -5.41 13.42
CA THR A 70 -9.62 -5.41 12.24
C THR A 70 -8.82 -5.72 10.97
N ILE A 71 -9.39 -6.52 10.09
CA ILE A 71 -8.86 -6.76 8.75
C ILE A 71 -9.53 -5.78 7.80
N GLU A 72 -8.72 -5.04 7.06
CA GLU A 72 -9.22 -4.00 6.17
C GLU A 72 -8.77 -4.21 4.75
N ILE A 73 -9.72 -4.06 3.84
CA ILE A 73 -9.56 -4.37 2.42
C ILE A 73 -9.38 -3.09 1.61
N SER A 74 -9.30 -1.90 2.20
CA SER A 74 -9.18 -0.67 1.39
C SER A 74 -7.76 -0.46 0.87
N PHE A 75 -6.75 -0.88 1.61
CA PHE A 75 -5.34 -0.56 1.35
C PHE A 75 -4.82 -0.92 -0.06
N PHE A 76 -5.43 -1.88 -0.78
CA PHE A 76 -5.07 -2.12 -2.19
C PHE A 76 -5.29 -0.90 -3.08
N VAL A 77 -6.27 -0.03 -2.78
CA VAL A 77 -6.50 1.22 -3.54
C VAL A 77 -5.34 2.19 -3.32
N ILE A 78 -4.73 2.22 -2.13
CA ILE A 78 -3.49 2.97 -1.89
C ILE A 78 -2.35 2.44 -2.78
N LEU A 79 -2.24 1.13 -2.96
CA LEU A 79 -1.27 0.52 -3.89
C LEU A 79 -1.57 0.90 -5.35
N ILE A 80 -2.85 1.02 -5.71
CA ILE A 80 -3.27 1.57 -7.02
C ILE A 80 -2.81 3.02 -7.17
N ILE A 81 -3.07 3.87 -6.18
CA ILE A 81 -2.65 5.27 -6.17
C ILE A 81 -1.13 5.36 -6.32
N TYR A 82 -0.37 4.56 -5.60
CA TYR A 82 1.09 4.47 -5.73
C TYR A 82 1.51 4.15 -7.17
N LEU A 83 0.88 3.14 -7.79
CA LEU A 83 1.18 2.74 -9.16
C LEU A 83 0.79 3.82 -10.19
N CYS A 84 -0.32 4.54 -9.99
CA CYS A 84 -0.78 5.60 -10.89
C CYS A 84 -0.01 6.92 -10.71
N SER A 85 0.48 7.21 -9.51
CA SER A 85 1.08 8.50 -9.15
C SER A 85 2.53 8.34 -8.67
N ASN A 86 2.80 8.38 -7.37
CA ASN A 86 4.09 8.11 -6.74
C ASN A 86 3.91 7.79 -5.25
N TYR A 87 5.01 7.49 -4.55
CA TYR A 87 5.03 7.25 -3.11
C TYR A 87 4.44 8.41 -2.31
N LEU A 88 4.86 9.66 -2.58
CA LEU A 88 4.43 10.83 -1.79
C LEU A 88 2.91 11.04 -1.81
N TYR A 89 2.29 11.01 -2.99
CA TYR A 89 0.84 11.17 -3.10
C TYR A 89 0.09 9.98 -2.47
N ALA A 90 0.61 8.76 -2.63
CA ALA A 90 0.03 7.60 -1.96
C ALA A 90 0.09 7.70 -0.44
N SER A 91 1.22 8.16 0.12
CA SER A 91 1.38 8.36 1.56
C SER A 91 0.44 9.43 2.10
N ILE A 92 0.35 10.61 1.46
CA ILE A 92 -0.55 11.69 1.87
C ILE A 92 -2.01 11.22 1.86
N LEU A 93 -2.43 10.55 0.79
CA LEU A 93 -3.81 10.06 0.66
C LEU A 93 -4.10 8.91 1.62
N SER A 94 -3.14 8.04 1.89
CA SER A 94 -3.30 6.96 2.87
C SER A 94 -3.40 7.50 4.29
N ILE A 95 -2.55 8.45 4.70
CA ILE A 95 -2.67 9.12 6.00
C ILE A 95 -4.03 9.81 6.11
N SER A 96 -4.41 10.59 5.10
CA SER A 96 -5.71 11.26 5.06
C SER A 96 -6.89 10.29 5.14
N ALA A 97 -6.83 9.17 4.42
CA ALA A 97 -7.88 8.16 4.40
C ALA A 97 -8.04 7.47 5.76
N ILE A 98 -6.93 7.17 6.43
CA ILE A 98 -6.95 6.56 7.77
C ILE A 98 -7.57 7.53 8.77
N TRP A 99 -7.13 8.78 8.81
CA TRP A 99 -7.68 9.78 9.74
C TRP A 99 -9.13 10.18 9.42
N PHE A 100 -9.56 10.11 8.16
CA PHE A 100 -10.97 10.31 7.79
C PHE A 100 -11.90 9.34 8.52
N ARG A 101 -11.40 8.16 8.94
CA ARG A 101 -12.19 7.16 9.66
C ARG A 101 -12.57 7.57 11.07
N LEU A 102 -11.94 8.58 11.66
CA LEU A 102 -12.43 9.20 12.89
C LEU A 102 -13.87 9.68 12.70
N LEU A 103 -14.20 10.25 11.54
CA LEU A 103 -15.56 10.70 11.20
C LEU A 103 -16.55 9.55 11.07
N LEU A 104 -16.04 8.33 10.85
CA LEU A 104 -16.83 7.10 10.79
C LEU A 104 -16.94 6.42 12.16
N GLY A 105 -16.44 7.03 13.25
CA GLY A 105 -16.49 6.50 14.60
C GLY A 105 -15.41 5.45 14.93
N SER A 106 -14.30 5.42 14.19
CA SER A 106 -13.14 4.62 14.57
C SER A 106 -12.34 5.30 15.68
N GLU A 107 -11.66 4.51 16.52
CA GLU A 107 -10.89 5.03 17.67
C GLU A 107 -9.45 5.41 17.29
N PRO A 108 -8.86 6.45 17.90
CA PRO A 108 -7.62 7.07 17.43
C PRO A 108 -6.34 6.24 17.62
N ILE A 109 -6.26 5.40 18.65
CA ILE A 109 -5.07 4.59 18.97
C ILE A 109 -4.92 3.47 17.93
N GLY A 110 -6.01 2.82 17.55
CA GLY A 110 -6.04 1.81 16.50
C GLY A 110 -5.77 2.40 15.13
N LEU A 111 -6.25 3.62 14.86
CA LEU A 111 -5.90 4.35 13.64
C LEU A 111 -4.40 4.71 13.60
N LEU A 112 -3.79 5.05 14.74
CA LEU A 112 -2.35 5.29 14.84
C LEU A 112 -1.55 4.01 14.54
N SER A 113 -1.90 2.89 15.18
CA SER A 113 -1.26 1.59 14.93
C SER A 113 -1.38 1.17 13.46
N MET A 114 -2.57 1.35 12.89
CA MET A 114 -2.84 1.10 11.47
C MET A 114 -2.02 1.99 10.54
N MET A 115 -1.94 3.30 10.83
CA MET A 115 -1.14 4.24 10.04
C MET A 115 0.33 3.83 10.04
N ILE A 116 0.89 3.44 11.18
CA ILE A 116 2.28 3.00 11.26
C ILE A 116 2.50 1.77 10.39
N SER A 117 1.66 0.74 10.57
CA SER A 117 1.74 -0.50 9.80
C SER A 117 1.65 -0.25 8.29
N ASP A 118 0.68 0.56 7.86
CA ASP A 118 0.43 0.86 6.44
C ASP A 118 1.52 1.74 5.81
N MET A 119 2.04 2.72 6.56
CA MET A 119 3.17 3.54 6.09
C MET A 119 4.45 2.73 5.99
N VAL A 120 4.74 1.86 6.96
CA VAL A 120 5.89 0.97 6.92
C VAL A 120 5.77 0.04 5.72
N PHE A 121 4.61 -0.59 5.53
CA PHE A 121 4.37 -1.45 4.37
C PHE A 121 4.61 -0.69 3.07
N LEU A 122 3.97 0.47 2.88
CA LEU A 122 4.06 1.25 1.65
C LEU A 122 5.50 1.68 1.35
N THR A 123 6.25 2.06 2.40
CA THR A 123 7.63 2.51 2.28
C THR A 123 8.56 1.38 1.87
N ILE A 124 8.51 0.24 2.57
CA ILE A 124 9.32 -0.93 2.23
C ILE A 124 8.92 -1.46 0.85
N PHE A 125 7.63 -1.45 0.51
CA PHE A 125 7.13 -1.86 -0.79
C PHE A 125 7.70 -0.98 -1.90
N ALA A 126 7.67 0.34 -1.72
CA ALA A 126 8.22 1.27 -2.69
C ALA A 126 9.73 1.08 -2.90
N ILE A 127 10.49 0.92 -1.81
CA ILE A 127 11.95 0.72 -1.86
C ILE A 127 12.28 -0.60 -2.56
N VAL A 128 11.69 -1.71 -2.13
CA VAL A 128 11.97 -3.04 -2.70
C VAL A 128 11.56 -3.08 -4.16
N LEU A 129 10.36 -2.58 -4.50
CA LEU A 129 9.89 -2.55 -5.88
C LEU A 129 10.78 -1.67 -6.76
N PHE A 130 11.27 -0.54 -6.26
CA PHE A 130 12.22 0.31 -6.97
C PHE A 130 13.50 -0.47 -7.35
N PHE A 131 14.12 -1.16 -6.39
CA PHE A 131 15.31 -1.96 -6.66
C PHE A 131 15.02 -3.13 -7.62
N LEU A 132 13.93 -3.84 -7.42
CA LEU A 132 13.52 -4.94 -8.30
C LEU A 132 13.28 -4.49 -9.74
N LYS A 133 12.59 -3.35 -9.95
CA LYS A 133 12.40 -2.78 -11.29
C LYS A 133 13.74 -2.40 -11.93
N LYS A 134 14.61 -1.71 -11.17
CA LYS A 134 15.91 -1.23 -11.66
C LYS A 134 16.84 -2.37 -12.05
N LEU A 135 16.89 -3.43 -11.24
CA LEU A 135 17.81 -4.56 -11.45
C LEU A 135 17.30 -5.59 -12.45
N ILE A 136 15.98 -5.83 -12.49
CA ILE A 136 15.39 -6.91 -13.29
C ILE A 136 14.69 -6.34 -14.52
N LEU A 137 13.63 -5.56 -14.31
CA LEU A 137 12.72 -5.16 -15.40
C LEU A 137 13.39 -4.26 -16.44
N LEU A 138 14.29 -3.38 -16.01
CA LEU A 138 14.99 -2.45 -16.92
C LEU A 138 16.23 -3.07 -17.58
N ARG A 139 16.80 -4.13 -17.01
CA ARG A 139 18.05 -4.76 -17.48
C ARG A 139 17.82 -5.92 -18.45
N PHE A 140 16.71 -6.65 -18.30
CA PHE A 140 16.44 -7.86 -19.08
C PHE A 140 15.22 -7.70 -20.01
N GLU A 141 15.27 -8.38 -21.16
CA GLU A 141 14.14 -8.42 -22.10
C GLU A 141 13.22 -9.58 -21.79
N PHE A 142 11.94 -9.27 -21.53
CA PHE A 142 10.93 -10.27 -21.22
C PHE A 142 9.81 -10.27 -22.26
N LYS A 143 9.44 -11.47 -22.74
CA LYS A 143 8.31 -11.66 -23.67
C LYS A 143 6.97 -11.24 -23.08
N ASN A 144 6.80 -11.37 -21.75
CA ASN A 144 5.59 -10.97 -21.03
C ASN A 144 5.93 -10.09 -19.82
N GLN A 145 6.20 -8.81 -20.07
CA GLN A 145 6.57 -7.84 -19.05
C GLN A 145 5.49 -7.66 -17.96
N ILE A 146 4.20 -7.84 -18.27
CA ILE A 146 3.11 -7.73 -17.27
C ILE A 146 3.21 -8.85 -16.24
N ARG A 147 3.46 -10.10 -16.68
CA ARG A 147 3.61 -11.24 -15.77
C ARG A 147 4.82 -11.06 -14.85
N VAL A 148 5.95 -10.60 -15.41
CA VAL A 148 7.15 -10.32 -14.61
C VAL A 148 6.87 -9.21 -13.60
N PHE A 149 6.19 -8.15 -14.01
CA PHE A 149 5.83 -7.05 -13.11
C PHE A 149 4.93 -7.51 -11.96
N ALA A 150 3.92 -8.34 -12.23
CA ALA A 150 3.09 -8.94 -11.20
C ALA A 150 3.92 -9.79 -10.22
N TYR A 151 4.88 -10.57 -10.73
CA TYR A 151 5.80 -11.32 -9.88
C TYR A 151 6.66 -10.41 -8.99
N LEU A 152 7.19 -9.31 -9.51
CA LEU A 152 7.94 -8.33 -8.71
C LEU A 152 7.08 -7.71 -7.61
N ILE A 153 5.78 -7.46 -7.89
CA ILE A 153 4.82 -6.99 -6.89
C ILE A 153 4.60 -8.05 -5.80
N CYS A 154 4.49 -9.33 -6.15
CA CYS A 154 4.39 -10.40 -5.15
C CYS A 154 5.61 -10.42 -4.23
N VAL A 155 6.82 -10.34 -4.79
CA VAL A 155 8.08 -10.37 -4.01
C VAL A 155 8.18 -9.13 -3.12
N ALA A 156 7.94 -7.94 -3.67
CA ALA A 156 7.95 -6.70 -2.89
C ALA A 156 6.88 -6.72 -1.79
N GLY A 157 5.68 -7.19 -2.11
CA GLY A 157 4.57 -7.32 -1.16
C GLY A 157 4.89 -8.29 -0.03
N PHE A 158 5.47 -9.45 -0.34
CA PHE A 158 5.86 -10.45 0.65
C PHE A 158 6.88 -9.89 1.65
N ILE A 159 7.95 -9.25 1.16
CA ILE A 159 8.99 -8.65 2.01
C ILE A 159 8.39 -7.53 2.88
N SER A 160 7.57 -6.67 2.28
CA SER A 160 6.97 -5.52 2.97
C SER A 160 5.97 -5.95 4.05
N MET A 161 5.23 -7.02 3.78
CA MET A 161 4.29 -7.62 4.72
C MET A 161 5.00 -8.16 5.96
N LEU A 162 6.12 -8.88 5.80
CA LEU A 162 6.89 -9.40 6.94
C LEU A 162 7.49 -8.27 7.78
N VAL A 163 8.09 -7.27 7.12
CA VAL A 163 8.71 -6.13 7.82
C VAL A 163 7.65 -5.28 8.52
N SER A 164 6.52 -4.99 7.87
CA SER A 164 5.42 -4.24 8.47
C SER A 164 4.78 -4.99 9.63
N GLY A 165 4.55 -6.31 9.49
CA GLY A 165 4.08 -7.14 10.58
C GLY A 165 5.00 -7.06 11.80
N PHE A 166 6.31 -7.20 11.59
CA PHE A 166 7.30 -7.15 12.68
C PHE A 166 7.36 -5.78 13.34
N ILE A 167 7.38 -4.70 12.57
CA ILE A 167 7.38 -3.33 13.12
C ILE A 167 6.06 -3.03 13.86
N SER A 168 4.92 -3.48 13.33
CA SER A 168 3.62 -3.39 13.99
C SER A 168 3.64 -4.09 15.35
N MET A 169 4.20 -5.31 15.42
CA MET A 169 4.39 -6.03 16.68
C MET A 169 5.28 -5.25 17.67
N LEU A 170 6.41 -4.71 17.21
CA LEU A 170 7.29 -3.89 18.05
C LEU A 170 6.62 -2.61 18.57
N CYS A 171 5.86 -1.91 17.72
CA CYS A 171 5.11 -0.72 18.14
C CYS A 171 4.00 -1.08 19.12
N ASN A 172 3.36 -2.23 18.91
CA ASN A 172 2.33 -2.74 19.82
C ASN A 172 2.90 -2.99 21.22
N ASP A 173 4.02 -3.69 21.29
CA ASP A 173 4.77 -3.96 22.53
C ASP A 173 5.31 -2.68 23.19
N SER A 174 5.89 -1.77 22.39
CA SER A 174 6.58 -0.59 22.94
C SER A 174 5.63 0.46 23.53
N PHE A 175 4.52 0.78 22.84
CA PHE A 175 3.69 1.91 23.26
C PHE A 175 2.20 1.79 22.98
N ILE A 176 1.73 1.06 21.96
CA ILE A 176 0.28 1.01 21.67
C ILE A 176 -0.47 0.29 22.78
N PHE A 177 0.02 -0.84 23.29
CA PHE A 177 -0.66 -1.55 24.38
C PHE A 177 -0.69 -0.74 25.67
N ASN A 178 0.39 0.00 25.95
CA ASN A 178 0.42 0.95 27.06
C ASN A 178 -0.64 2.05 26.92
N MET A 179 -0.90 2.54 25.69
CA MET A 179 -1.99 3.50 25.42
C MET A 179 -3.39 2.91 25.66
N TYR A 180 -3.56 1.59 25.52
CA TYR A 180 -4.79 0.88 25.89
C TYR A 180 -4.88 0.50 27.37
N TYR A 181 -3.92 0.93 28.21
CA TYR A 181 -3.82 0.55 29.62
C TYR A 181 -3.75 -0.98 29.83
N LEU A 182 -3.22 -1.70 28.85
CA LEU A 182 -2.90 -3.11 29.01
C LEU A 182 -1.59 -3.21 29.78
N SER A 183 -1.54 -4.11 30.76
CA SER A 183 -0.33 -4.39 31.53
C SER A 183 0.16 -5.80 31.25
N ASP A 184 1.48 -5.95 31.11
CA ASP A 184 2.12 -7.25 31.02
C ASP A 184 2.13 -7.90 32.41
N ASN A 185 1.09 -8.68 32.69
CA ASN A 185 0.89 -9.34 33.99
C ASN A 185 1.48 -10.76 34.03
N ASP A 186 2.45 -11.08 33.16
CA ASP A 186 3.04 -12.43 32.98
C ASP A 186 2.00 -13.54 32.66
N SER A 187 0.76 -13.17 32.33
CA SER A 187 -0.35 -14.10 32.09
C SER A 187 -0.31 -14.77 30.70
N GLY A 188 0.71 -14.47 29.89
CA GLY A 188 0.81 -14.88 28.49
C GLY A 188 -0.16 -14.17 27.54
N TYR A 189 -1.13 -13.41 28.07
CA TYR A 189 -2.10 -12.65 27.28
C TYR A 189 -1.44 -11.57 26.42
N TRP A 190 -0.41 -10.91 26.95
CA TRP A 190 0.40 -9.93 26.22
C TRP A 190 1.03 -10.54 24.96
N ASN A 191 1.77 -11.64 25.13
CA ASN A 191 2.39 -12.37 24.03
C ASN A 191 1.36 -12.90 23.03
N MET A 192 0.22 -13.41 23.50
CA MET A 192 -0.88 -13.84 22.64
C MET A 192 -1.37 -12.67 21.75
N LEU A 193 -1.62 -11.49 22.32
CA LEU A 193 -2.06 -10.32 21.56
C LEU A 193 -1.04 -9.87 20.52
N LEU A 194 0.26 -9.93 20.83
CA LEU A 194 1.33 -9.59 19.88
C LEU A 194 1.34 -10.54 18.67
N TRP A 195 1.32 -11.85 18.92
CA TRP A 195 1.35 -12.86 17.85
C TRP A 195 0.07 -12.86 17.02
N VAL A 196 -1.09 -12.65 17.65
CA VAL A 196 -2.35 -12.47 16.93
C VAL A 196 -2.31 -11.21 16.08
N GLY A 197 -1.84 -10.07 16.63
CA GLY A 197 -1.70 -8.82 15.89
C GLY A 197 -0.77 -8.94 14.69
N PHE A 198 0.35 -9.65 14.85
CA PHE A 198 1.26 -9.99 13.77
C PHE A 198 0.54 -10.79 12.67
N GLY A 199 -0.13 -11.88 13.05
CA GLY A 199 -0.89 -12.73 12.13
C GLY A 199 -1.99 -11.99 11.37
N VAL A 200 -2.76 -11.14 12.06
CA VAL A 200 -3.80 -10.29 11.44
C VAL A 200 -3.19 -9.29 10.46
N THR A 201 -2.05 -8.70 10.81
CA THR A 201 -1.32 -7.78 9.92
C THR A 201 -0.86 -8.49 8.66
N LEU A 202 -0.33 -9.72 8.77
CA LEU A 202 0.03 -10.52 7.60
C LEU A 202 -1.21 -10.81 6.73
N ALA A 203 -2.29 -11.30 7.34
CA ALA A 203 -3.53 -11.63 6.63
C ALA A 203 -4.11 -10.42 5.88
N LYS A 204 -4.11 -9.24 6.53
CA LYS A 204 -4.49 -7.96 5.91
C LYS A 204 -3.71 -7.73 4.62
N TYR A 205 -2.39 -7.82 4.65
CA TYR A 205 -1.59 -7.53 3.47
C TYR A 205 -1.67 -8.62 2.39
N VAL A 206 -1.81 -9.90 2.76
CA VAL A 206 -2.06 -10.97 1.78
C VAL A 206 -3.31 -10.64 0.95
N ILE A 207 -4.42 -10.31 1.62
CA ILE A 207 -5.69 -10.00 0.94
C ILE A 207 -5.52 -8.78 0.03
N ASN A 208 -4.91 -7.70 0.53
CA ASN A 208 -4.70 -6.48 -0.25
C ASN A 208 -3.77 -6.68 -1.44
N ILE A 209 -2.71 -7.49 -1.31
CA ILE A 209 -1.81 -7.83 -2.42
C ILE A 209 -2.56 -8.65 -3.48
N ILE A 210 -3.38 -9.63 -3.09
CA ILE A 210 -4.17 -10.43 -4.02
C ILE A 210 -5.13 -9.54 -4.83
N LEU A 211 -5.85 -8.64 -4.16
CA LEU A 211 -6.75 -7.69 -4.82
C LEU A 211 -6.01 -6.68 -5.70
N PHE A 212 -4.84 -6.23 -5.25
CA PHE A 212 -4.01 -5.36 -6.07
C PHE A 212 -3.57 -6.07 -7.36
N ILE A 213 -3.11 -7.32 -7.26
CA ILE A 213 -2.66 -8.09 -8.43
C ILE A 213 -3.80 -8.35 -9.42
N SER A 214 -5.01 -8.63 -8.93
CA SER A 214 -6.17 -8.86 -9.81
C SER A 214 -6.53 -7.61 -10.64
N THR A 215 -6.24 -6.42 -10.13
CA THR A 215 -6.52 -5.14 -10.81
C THR A 215 -5.38 -4.68 -11.73
N ILE A 216 -4.16 -5.22 -11.62
CA ILE A 216 -2.96 -4.78 -12.38
C ILE A 216 -3.23 -4.65 -13.88
N LYS A 217 -3.88 -5.65 -14.51
CA LYS A 217 -4.13 -5.64 -15.95
C LYS A 217 -5.00 -4.45 -16.36
N ILE A 218 -6.04 -4.16 -15.58
CA ILE A 218 -6.98 -3.06 -15.81
C ILE A 218 -6.26 -1.72 -15.61
N LEU A 219 -5.44 -1.61 -14.55
CA LEU A 219 -4.66 -0.40 -14.27
C LEU A 219 -3.72 -0.04 -15.42
N PHE A 220 -3.06 -1.01 -16.04
CA PHE A 220 -2.20 -0.74 -17.20
C PHE A 220 -2.98 -0.17 -18.39
N ILE A 221 -4.21 -0.63 -18.62
CA ILE A 221 -5.08 -0.09 -19.68
C ILE A 221 -5.42 1.37 -19.37
N LEU A 222 -5.81 1.67 -18.13
CA LEU A 222 -6.18 3.03 -17.70
C LEU A 222 -5.00 4.01 -17.72
N ILE A 223 -3.83 3.59 -17.24
CA ILE A 223 -2.61 4.41 -17.27
C ILE A 223 -2.24 4.75 -18.72
N LYS A 224 -2.35 3.79 -19.64
CA LYS A 224 -2.09 4.02 -21.06
C LYS A 224 -3.04 5.06 -21.67
N GLN A 225 -4.31 5.04 -21.30
CA GLN A 225 -5.32 5.98 -21.82
C GLN A 225 -5.22 7.37 -21.20
N SER A 226 -4.94 7.49 -19.90
CA SER A 226 -4.90 8.79 -19.19
C SER A 226 -3.75 9.72 -19.63
N ARG A 227 -2.69 9.16 -20.21
CA ARG A 227 -1.48 9.88 -20.65
C ARG A 227 -1.30 9.91 -22.17
N ALA A 228 -2.24 9.34 -22.93
CA ALA A 228 -2.40 9.60 -24.37
C ALA A 228 -3.16 10.93 -24.58
#